data_AF-A0A7K0D8G8-F1
#
_entry.id   AF-A0A7K0D8G8-F1
#
_cell.length_a   1.000
_cell.length_b   1.000
_cell.length_c   1.000
_cell.angle_alpha   90.00
_cell.angle_beta   90.00
_cell.angle_gamma   90.00
#
_symmetry.space_group_name_H-M   'P 1'
#
loop_
_entity.id
_entity.type
_entity.pdbx_description
1 polymer ?
#
loop_
_entity_poly.entity_id
_entity_poly.type
_entity_poly.pdbx_seq_one_letter_code
_entity_poly.pdbx_strand_id
1 'polypeptide(L)'
;MDSIAAESWSGPAVIAAPDPQRPWMGYGPGGRLGVMWRTNKVDVFSTVSFDHGRSFGTPIQVNRETEPRGNSGPPGDRWSGIVLTDTDAYVAWSDARSGELDSILARVPLDRFPRATG
;
A
#
# COMPACT_ATOMS: atom_id res chain seq x y z
N MET A 1 -24.63 -5.40 22.62
CA MET A 1 -24.03 -5.36 21.27
C MET A 1 -22.92 -6.39 21.29
N ASP A 2 -23.18 -7.55 20.71
CA ASP A 2 -22.16 -8.59 20.61
C ASP A 2 -21.22 -8.20 19.47
N SER A 3 -19.97 -7.91 19.80
CA SER A 3 -18.94 -7.66 18.79
C SER A 3 -18.54 -9.01 18.20
N ILE A 4 -18.90 -9.26 16.95
CA ILE A 4 -18.28 -10.32 16.15
C ILE A 4 -16.85 -9.90 15.79
N ALA A 5 -15.94 -9.99 16.76
CA ALA A 5 -14.51 -10.03 16.46
C ALA A 5 -14.17 -11.40 15.82
N ALA A 6 -13.12 -11.45 15.03
CA ALA A 6 -12.76 -12.62 14.22
C ALA A 6 -12.62 -13.92 15.05
N GLU A 7 -13.55 -14.85 14.89
CA GLU A 7 -13.53 -16.17 15.54
C GLU A 7 -12.66 -17.19 14.80
N SER A 8 -12.42 -16.99 13.50
CA SER A 8 -11.53 -17.84 12.70
C SER A 8 -10.90 -17.07 11.52
N TRP A 9 -9.73 -17.54 11.09
CA TRP A 9 -8.96 -16.98 9.97
C TRP A 9 -8.74 -18.06 8.91
N SER A 10 -8.95 -17.74 7.63
CA SER A 10 -8.80 -18.69 6.50
C SER A 10 -7.34 -18.98 6.11
N GLY A 11 -6.38 -18.52 6.90
CA GLY A 11 -4.95 -18.62 6.62
C GLY A 11 -4.33 -17.28 6.18
N PRO A 12 -3.00 -17.21 6.05
CA PRO A 12 -2.34 -16.00 5.57
C PRO A 12 -2.43 -15.92 4.04
N ALA A 13 -2.93 -14.80 3.53
CA ALA A 13 -2.55 -14.37 2.19
C ALA A 13 -1.15 -13.76 2.26
N VAL A 14 -0.25 -14.16 1.36
CA VAL A 14 1.15 -13.72 1.36
C VAL A 14 1.40 -12.76 0.22
N ILE A 15 2.04 -11.63 0.53
CA ILE A 15 2.55 -10.66 -0.45
C ILE A 15 4.07 -10.79 -0.47
N ALA A 16 4.66 -11.01 -1.64
CA ALA A 16 6.10 -10.95 -1.81
C ALA A 16 6.58 -9.49 -1.73
N ALA A 17 6.96 -9.06 -0.53
CA ALA A 17 7.37 -7.69 -0.24
C ALA A 17 8.80 -7.68 0.32
N PRO A 18 9.85 -7.52 -0.51
CA PRO A 18 11.22 -7.42 -0.02
C PRO A 18 11.42 -6.09 0.70
N ASP A 19 12.04 -6.16 1.89
CA ASP A 19 12.38 -4.99 2.71
C ASP A 19 11.19 -4.06 3.06
N PRO A 20 10.04 -4.59 3.53
CA PRO A 20 8.85 -3.80 3.71
C PRO A 20 8.96 -2.95 4.98
N GLN A 21 8.63 -1.67 4.84
CA GLN A 21 8.63 -0.66 5.89
C GLN A 21 7.29 0.08 5.85
N ARG A 22 6.73 0.34 7.04
CA ARG A 22 5.55 1.18 7.23
C ARG A 22 4.37 0.75 6.32
N PRO A 23 3.90 -0.49 6.44
CA PRO A 23 2.78 -0.95 5.63
C PRO A 23 1.51 -0.18 6.00
N TRP A 24 0.62 -0.03 5.02
CA TRP A 24 -0.76 0.41 5.22
C TRP A 24 -1.68 -0.45 4.38
N MET A 25 -2.90 -0.69 4.86
CA MET A 25 -3.94 -1.39 4.12
C MET A 25 -5.27 -0.67 4.24
N GLY A 26 -6.10 -0.80 3.21
CA GLY A 26 -7.42 -0.17 3.16
C GLY A 26 -8.39 -0.99 2.32
N TYR A 27 -9.64 -1.09 2.78
CA TYR A 27 -10.71 -1.68 1.99
C TYR A 27 -11.37 -0.63 1.11
N GLY A 28 -11.74 -1.04 -0.10
CA GLY A 28 -12.52 -0.27 -1.04
C GLY A 28 -13.88 -0.90 -1.38
N PRO A 29 -14.63 -0.26 -2.28
CA PRO A 29 -15.84 -0.83 -2.86
C PRO A 29 -15.63 -2.25 -3.41
N GLY A 30 -16.67 -3.08 -3.33
CA GLY A 30 -16.62 -4.48 -3.77
C GLY A 30 -15.74 -5.39 -2.90
N GLY A 31 -15.29 -4.90 -1.73
CA GLY A 31 -14.43 -5.66 -0.82
C GLY A 31 -13.00 -5.84 -1.34
N ARG A 32 -12.57 -4.99 -2.28
CA ARG A 32 -11.18 -4.92 -2.72
C ARG A 32 -10.29 -4.51 -1.56
N LEU A 33 -9.14 -5.15 -1.41
CA LEU A 33 -8.17 -4.84 -0.35
C LEU A 33 -6.87 -4.34 -0.97
N GLY A 34 -6.59 -3.05 -0.80
CA GLY A 34 -5.33 -2.45 -1.18
C GLY A 34 -4.32 -2.55 -0.05
N VAL A 35 -3.08 -2.88 -0.39
CA VAL A 35 -1.94 -2.88 0.53
C VAL A 35 -0.81 -2.11 -0.10
N MET A 36 -0.21 -1.21 0.66
CA MET A 36 0.98 -0.48 0.24
C MET A 36 2.07 -0.58 1.32
N TRP A 37 3.32 -0.47 0.90
CA TRP A 37 4.47 -0.36 1.79
C TRP A 37 5.57 0.46 1.13
N ARG A 38 6.57 0.77 1.92
CA ARG A 38 7.79 1.41 1.45
C ARG A 38 8.97 0.48 1.65
N THR A 39 10.10 0.77 1.02
CA THR A 39 11.36 0.08 1.31
C THR A 39 12.26 0.93 2.19
N ASN A 40 13.38 0.37 2.65
CA ASN A 40 14.46 1.21 3.16
C ASN A 40 14.95 2.18 2.08
N LYS A 41 14.95 1.84 0.80
CA LYS A 41 15.29 2.83 -0.24
C LYS A 41 14.23 3.93 -0.42
N VAL A 42 13.12 3.91 0.33
CA VAL A 42 11.98 4.84 0.16
C VAL A 42 11.23 4.61 -1.14
N ASP A 43 11.49 3.48 -1.81
CA ASP A 43 10.63 3.05 -2.90
C ASP A 43 9.25 2.68 -2.36
N VAL A 44 8.22 2.96 -3.14
CA VAL A 44 6.82 2.81 -2.75
C VAL A 44 6.21 1.73 -3.60
N PHE A 45 5.67 0.71 -2.94
CA PHE A 45 5.04 -0.42 -3.59
C PHE A 45 3.60 -0.56 -3.14
N SER A 46 2.78 -1.10 -4.04
CA SER A 46 1.38 -1.40 -3.74
C SER A 46 0.93 -2.65 -4.49
N THR A 47 -0.03 -3.36 -3.91
CA THR A 47 -0.81 -4.42 -4.57
C THR A 47 -2.28 -4.30 -4.16
N VAL A 48 -3.17 -4.89 -4.96
CA VAL A 48 -4.61 -4.93 -4.69
C VAL A 48 -5.10 -6.37 -4.82
N SER A 49 -5.78 -6.84 -3.79
CA SER A 49 -6.62 -8.03 -3.87
C SER A 49 -7.99 -7.66 -4.42
N PHE A 50 -8.43 -8.46 -5.39
CA PHE A 50 -9.76 -8.36 -6.00
C PHE A 50 -10.72 -9.45 -5.49
N ASP A 51 -10.32 -10.21 -4.47
CA ASP A 51 -11.02 -11.39 -3.96
C ASP A 51 -11.16 -11.39 -2.42
N HIS A 52 -11.34 -10.20 -1.84
CA HIS A 52 -11.52 -9.97 -0.41
C HIS A 52 -10.31 -10.35 0.46
N GLY A 53 -9.10 -10.08 -0.05
CA GLY A 53 -7.85 -10.33 0.65
C GLY A 53 -7.38 -11.78 0.62
N ARG A 54 -7.98 -12.64 -0.22
CA ARG A 54 -7.59 -14.06 -0.31
C ARG A 54 -6.31 -14.26 -1.12
N SER A 55 -6.09 -13.45 -2.15
CA SER A 55 -4.89 -13.49 -2.97
C SER A 55 -4.46 -12.11 -3.45
N PHE A 56 -3.17 -11.99 -3.78
CA PHE A 56 -2.57 -10.76 -4.28
C PHE A 56 -1.71 -11.07 -5.51
N GLY A 57 -1.82 -10.24 -6.54
CA GLY A 57 -0.91 -10.30 -7.68
C GLY A 57 0.46 -9.69 -7.37
N THR A 58 1.36 -9.75 -8.34
CA THR A 58 2.68 -9.13 -8.25
C THR A 58 2.56 -7.65 -7.90
N PRO A 59 3.27 -7.18 -6.85
CA PRO A 59 3.26 -5.76 -6.50
C PRO A 59 3.82 -4.89 -7.62
N ILE A 60 3.29 -3.67 -7.72
CA ILE A 60 3.83 -2.65 -8.61
C ILE A 60 4.60 -1.61 -7.80
N GLN A 61 5.64 -1.05 -8.41
CA GLN A 61 6.26 0.16 -7.89
C GLN A 61 5.43 1.38 -8.31
N VAL A 62 5.12 2.23 -7.34
CA VAL A 62 4.23 3.40 -7.50
C VAL A 62 5.01 4.66 -7.81
N ASN A 63 6.14 4.88 -7.12
CA ASN A 63 7.06 5.98 -7.46
C ASN A 63 7.88 5.63 -8.70
N ARG A 64 8.14 6.62 -9.56
CA ARG A 64 8.88 6.43 -10.82
C ARG A 64 10.36 6.14 -10.59
N GLU A 65 10.94 6.74 -9.56
CA GLU A 65 12.36 6.65 -9.22
C GLU A 65 12.56 6.69 -7.72
N THR A 66 13.68 6.18 -7.23
CA THR A 66 14.01 6.18 -5.80
C THR A 66 14.21 7.61 -5.31
N GLU A 67 13.40 8.03 -4.34
CA GLU A 67 13.40 9.40 -3.84
C GLU A 67 14.36 9.57 -2.64
N PRO A 68 14.88 10.78 -2.39
CA PRO A 68 15.69 11.04 -1.21
C PRO A 68 14.94 10.71 0.09
N ARG A 69 15.68 10.15 1.05
CA ARG A 69 15.20 10.01 2.42
C ARG A 69 15.09 11.39 3.06
N GLY A 70 13.91 11.73 3.57
CA GLY A 70 13.75 12.86 4.49
C GLY A 70 14.55 12.62 5.77
N ASN A 71 15.48 13.54 6.05
CA ASN A 71 16.35 13.54 7.22
C ASN A 71 15.80 14.38 8.37
N SER A 72 14.81 15.22 8.10
CA SER A 72 14.08 16.10 9.02
C SER A 72 12.66 15.57 9.28
N GLY A 73 12.09 15.93 10.43
CA GLY A 73 10.76 15.49 10.89
C GLY A 73 10.82 14.50 12.07
N PRO A 74 9.81 14.48 12.97
CA PRO A 74 9.72 13.49 14.02
C PRO A 74 9.85 12.06 13.44
N PRO A 75 10.40 11.09 14.18
CA PRO A 75 10.55 9.70 13.73
C PRO A 75 9.25 9.03 13.20
N GLY A 76 8.08 9.66 13.43
CA GLY A 76 6.75 9.24 13.00
C GLY A 76 6.18 9.87 11.72
N ASP A 77 6.71 10.96 11.18
CA ASP A 77 6.09 11.65 10.02
C ASP A 77 6.30 10.95 8.68
N ARG A 78 7.00 9.82 8.72
CA ARG A 78 7.23 8.99 7.55
C ARG A 78 5.99 8.14 7.25
N TRP A 79 4.85 8.74 6.97
CA TRP A 79 3.58 8.04 6.80
C TRP A 79 3.44 7.23 5.49
N SER A 80 2.47 6.32 5.49
CA SER A 80 2.01 5.52 4.35
C SER A 80 0.49 5.50 4.38
N GLY A 81 -0.18 5.48 3.22
CA GLY A 81 -1.62 5.45 3.13
C GLY A 81 -2.09 4.86 1.81
N ILE A 82 -3.19 4.12 1.85
CA ILE A 82 -3.92 3.72 0.65
C ILE A 82 -5.42 3.79 0.89
N VAL A 83 -6.14 4.39 -0.06
CA VAL A 83 -7.60 4.33 -0.16
C VAL A 83 -7.98 3.93 -1.58
N LEU A 84 -9.12 3.26 -1.73
CA LEU A 84 -9.58 2.76 -3.02
C LEU A 84 -10.96 3.33 -3.36
N THR A 85 -11.15 3.56 -4.64
CA THR A 85 -12.44 3.84 -5.26
C THR A 85 -12.84 2.63 -6.13
N ASP A 86 -13.89 2.78 -6.94
CA ASP A 86 -14.26 1.74 -7.92
C ASP A 86 -13.29 1.61 -9.09
N THR A 87 -12.50 2.65 -9.36
CA THR A 87 -11.64 2.74 -10.56
C THR A 87 -10.17 2.95 -10.25
N ASP A 88 -9.85 3.51 -9.09
CA ASP A 88 -8.49 3.95 -8.75
C ASP A 88 -8.10 3.57 -7.32
N ALA A 89 -6.82 3.28 -7.13
CA ALA A 89 -6.14 3.33 -5.84
C ALA A 89 -5.43 4.67 -5.69
N TYR A 90 -5.59 5.29 -4.53
CA TYR A 90 -4.87 6.49 -4.13
C TYR A 90 -3.83 6.08 -3.09
N VAL A 91 -2.57 6.07 -3.49
CA VAL A 91 -1.43 5.66 -2.66
C VAL A 91 -0.68 6.91 -2.24
N ALA A 92 -0.41 7.03 -0.95
CA ALA A 92 0.21 8.21 -0.39
C ALA A 92 1.34 7.83 0.57
N TRP A 93 2.37 8.65 0.57
CA TRP A 93 3.58 8.42 1.36
C TRP A 93 4.29 9.74 1.63
N SER A 94 5.42 9.64 2.30
CA SER A 94 6.33 10.75 2.52
C SER A 94 7.74 10.41 2.04
N ASP A 95 8.33 11.37 1.34
CA ASP A 95 9.73 11.39 0.88
C ASP A 95 10.29 12.81 0.98
N ALA A 96 11.54 13.03 0.52
CA ALA A 96 12.15 14.35 0.53
C ALA A 96 12.66 14.80 -0.84
N ARG A 97 11.86 14.60 -1.87
CA ARG A 97 12.16 15.07 -3.24
C ARG A 97 12.34 16.59 -3.34
N SER A 98 11.74 17.37 -2.43
CA SER A 98 11.92 18.82 -2.37
C SER A 98 13.03 19.29 -1.42
N GLY A 99 13.72 18.36 -0.75
CA GLY A 99 14.77 18.65 0.25
C GLY A 99 14.31 18.53 1.71
N GLU A 100 13.00 18.61 1.97
CA GLU A 100 12.37 18.39 3.28
C GLU A 100 11.33 17.27 3.19
N LEU A 101 10.82 16.78 4.33
CA LEU A 101 9.81 15.72 4.34
C LEU A 101 8.46 16.22 3.80
N ASP A 102 8.05 15.71 2.64
CA ASP A 102 6.82 16.03 1.94
C ASP A 102 5.74 14.96 2.11
N SER A 103 4.49 15.34 1.83
CA SER A 103 3.39 14.40 1.61
C SER A 103 3.11 14.27 0.12
N ILE A 104 3.20 13.03 -0.38
CA ILE A 104 3.04 12.70 -1.78
C ILE A 104 1.79 11.83 -1.96
N LEU A 105 1.08 12.08 -3.05
CA LEU A 105 -0.09 11.30 -3.47
C LEU A 105 0.07 10.86 -4.92
N ALA A 106 -0.14 9.58 -5.18
CA ALA A 106 -0.29 9.02 -6.51
C ALA A 106 -1.68 8.43 -6.71
N ARG A 107 -2.25 8.67 -7.89
CA ARG A 107 -3.42 7.93 -8.38
C ARG A 107 -2.95 6.82 -9.29
N VAL A 108 -3.39 5.59 -9.01
CA VAL A 108 -3.10 4.40 -9.80
C VAL A 108 -4.41 3.76 -10.24
N PRO A 109 -4.72 3.73 -11.55
CA PRO A 109 -5.90 3.02 -12.06
C PRO A 109 -5.86 1.53 -11.65
N LEU A 110 -6.99 0.98 -11.24
CA LEU A 110 -7.05 -0.39 -10.71
C LEU A 110 -6.64 -1.47 -11.73
N ASP A 111 -6.81 -1.20 -13.02
CA ASP A 111 -6.39 -2.09 -14.11
C ASP A 111 -4.87 -2.23 -14.25
N ARG A 112 -4.08 -1.36 -13.57
CA ARG A 112 -2.63 -1.44 -13.50
C ARG A 112 -2.13 -2.46 -12.49
N PHE A 113 -2.97 -2.92 -11.57
CA PHE A 113 -2.61 -3.94 -10.60
C PHE A 113 -2.78 -5.33 -11.20
N PRO A 114 -1.71 -6.14 -11.26
CA PRO A 114 -1.82 -7.53 -11.65
C PRO A 114 -2.78 -8.28 -10.72
N ARG A 115 -3.59 -9.18 -11.30
CA ARG A 115 -4.41 -10.12 -10.52
C ARG A 115 -3.55 -11.32 -10.13
N ALA A 116 -3.88 -11.96 -9.01
CA ALA A 116 -3.27 -13.25 -8.68
C ALA A 116 -3.66 -14.28 -9.75
N THR A 117 -2.69 -15.02 -10.25
CA THR A 117 -2.94 -16.23 -11.05
C THR A 117 -3.13 -17.39 -10.09
N GLY A 118 -4.24 -18.12 -10.24
CA GLY A 118 -4.54 -19.32 -9.46
C GLY A 118 -3.64 -20.51 -9.80
#